data_AF-A0AA39PTM0-F1
#
_entry.id   AF-A0AA39PTM0-F1
#
_cell.length_a   1.000
_cell.length_b   1.000
_cell.length_c   1.000
_cell.angle_alpha   90.00
_cell.angle_beta   90.00
_cell.angle_gamma   90.00
#
_symmetry.space_group_name_H-M   'P 1'
#
loop_
_entity.id
_entity.type
_entity.pdbx_description
1 polymer ?
#
loop_
_entity_poly.entity_id
_entity_poly.type
_entity_poly.pdbx_seq_one_letter_code
_entity_poly.pdbx_strand_id
1 'polypeptide(L)' 'RIRAQNIFLTHFSVRYPKLPSSGARQKEGVVVHAVDHASVTIGNMWKLKHYLPALVQNLKDTDDEDDQEAD' A
#
# COMPACT_ATOMS: atom_id res chain seq x y z
N ARG A 1 20.18 10.76 -6.73
CA ARG A 1 19.36 9.55 -7.03
C ARG A 1 19.82 8.44 -6.08
N ILE A 2 18.92 7.88 -5.27
CA ILE A 2 19.27 6.86 -4.27
C ILE A 2 19.06 5.46 -4.90
N ARG A 3 20.00 4.54 -4.68
CA ARG A 3 19.92 3.12 -5.08
C ARG A 3 19.50 2.26 -3.88
N ALA A 4 18.33 2.56 -3.32
CA ALA A 4 17.79 1.78 -2.20
C ALA A 4 17.24 0.44 -2.70
N GLN A 5 17.59 -0.64 -2.02
CA GLN A 5 17.07 -1.99 -2.32
C GLN A 5 15.66 -2.20 -1.74
N ASN A 6 15.33 -1.49 -0.66
CA ASN A 6 14.03 -1.55 0.00
C ASN A 6 13.53 -0.12 0.19
N ILE A 7 12.32 0.16 -0.29
CA ILE A 7 11.70 1.48 -0.22
C ILE A 7 10.33 1.32 0.45
N PHE A 8 10.17 2.01 1.57
CA PHE A 8 8.92 2.08 2.33
C PHE A 8 8.29 3.47 2.10
N LEU A 9 7.15 3.51 1.41
CA LEU A 9 6.45 4.75 1.08
C LEU A 9 5.42 5.06 2.17
N THR A 10 5.48 6.25 2.75
CA THR A 10 4.61 6.68 3.86
C THR A 10 4.11 8.11 3.65
N HIS A 11 3.27 8.61 4.57
CA HIS A 11 2.72 9.97 4.56
C HIS A 11 1.85 10.25 3.32
N PHE A 12 0.86 9.38 3.09
CA PHE A 12 -0.14 9.57 2.03
C PHE A 12 -1.25 10.51 2.50
N SER A 13 -1.58 11.52 1.68
CA SER A 13 -2.71 12.42 1.93
C SER A 13 -3.91 11.99 1.08
N VAL A 14 -4.73 11.09 1.62
CA VAL A 14 -5.95 10.57 0.97
C VAL A 14 -7.12 10.62 1.96
N ARG A 15 -8.33 10.88 1.47
CA ARG A 15 -9.53 10.92 2.32
C ARG A 15 -9.97 9.55 2.83
N TYR A 16 -9.80 8.54 2.00
CA TYR A 16 -10.14 7.15 2.30
C TYR A 16 -8.93 6.27 2.03
N PRO A 17 -8.79 5.13 2.73
CA PRO A 17 -7.74 4.14 2.53
C PRO A 17 -7.67 3.62 1.09
N LYS A 18 -6.91 4.30 0.23
CA LYS A 18 -6.71 3.91 -1.16
C LYS A 18 -5.24 3.65 -1.41
N LEU A 19 -4.94 2.48 -1.97
CA LEU A 19 -3.58 2.19 -2.43
C LEU A 19 -3.32 3.00 -3.70
N PRO A 20 -2.22 3.78 -3.76
CA PRO A 20 -1.83 4.44 -4.99
C PRO A 20 -1.67 3.40 -6.10
N SER A 21 -2.17 3.70 -7.31
CA SER A 21 -1.89 2.85 -8.46
C SER A 21 -0.38 2.75 -8.60
N SER A 22 0.14 1.52 -8.63
CA SER A 22 1.57 1.26 -8.70
C SER A 22 2.09 1.56 -10.10
N GLY A 23 2.10 2.85 -10.49
CA GLY A 23 2.66 3.36 -11.73
C GLY A 23 4.19 3.27 -11.81
N ALA A 24 4.83 2.65 -10.83
CA ALA A 24 6.28 2.48 -10.79
C ALA A 24 6.68 1.24 -11.61
N ARG A 25 7.20 1.48 -12.81
CA ARG A 25 8.08 0.55 -13.55
C ARG A 25 9.00 -0.13 -12.54
N GLN A 26 8.86 -1.46 -12.38
CA GLN A 26 9.59 -2.21 -11.36
C GLN A 26 11.10 -1.96 -11.51
N LYS A 27 11.66 -1.15 -10.62
CA LYS A 27 13.11 -1.07 -10.43
C LYS A 27 13.54 -2.30 -9.63
N GLU A 28 14.78 -2.73 -9.82
CA GLU A 28 15.42 -3.72 -8.95
C GLU A 28 15.26 -3.28 -7.49
N GLY A 29 14.53 -4.06 -6.69
CA GLY A 29 14.24 -3.77 -5.27
C GLY A 29 12.77 -4.00 -4.86
N VAL A 30 12.53 -3.95 -3.54
CA VAL A 30 11.21 -4.07 -2.92
C VAL A 30 10.67 -2.66 -2.64
N VAL A 31 9.55 -2.32 -3.26
CA VAL A 31 8.83 -1.05 -3.02
C VAL A 31 7.46 -1.39 -2.46
N VAL A 32 7.11 -0.83 -1.31
CA VAL A 32 5.86 -1.14 -0.60
C VAL A 32 5.24 0.13 -0.01
N HIS A 33 3.93 0.10 0.15
CA HIS A 33 3.16 1.15 0.84
C HIS A 33 3.12 0.83 2.33
N ALA A 34 3.37 1.84 3.15
CA ALA A 34 3.09 1.81 4.58
C ALA A 34 1.58 1.84 4.81
N VAL A 35 1.14 1.03 5.77
CA VAL A 35 -0.18 1.13 6.38
C VAL A 35 0.01 1.38 7.87
N ASP A 36 -0.97 1.98 8.52
CA ASP A 36 -0.86 2.29 9.95
C ASP A 36 -0.67 1.00 10.76
N HIS A 37 0.16 1.10 11.79
CA HIS A 37 0.57 -0.04 12.62
C HIS A 37 1.30 -1.19 11.89
N ALA A 38 1.73 -1.02 10.64
CA ALA A 38 2.53 -2.04 9.96
C ALA A 38 3.85 -2.32 10.69
N SER A 39 4.05 -3.57 11.12
CA SER A 39 5.31 -4.06 11.69
C SER A 39 5.89 -5.15 10.78
N VAL A 40 6.98 -4.83 10.09
CA VAL A 40 7.65 -5.75 9.15
C VAL A 40 9.16 -5.65 9.28
N THR A 41 9.84 -6.79 9.16
CA THR A 41 11.30 -6.81 9.00
C THR A 41 11.67 -6.60 7.54
N ILE A 42 12.87 -6.09 7.27
CA ILE A 42 13.37 -5.88 5.90
C ILE A 42 13.26 -7.16 5.05
N GLY A 43 13.63 -8.31 5.62
CA GLY A 43 13.55 -9.61 4.93
C GLY A 43 12.12 -10.08 4.61
N ASN A 44 11.10 -9.50 5.25
CA ASN A 44 9.69 -9.80 5.01
C ASN A 44 8.96 -8.73 4.20
N MET A 45 9.60 -7.59 3.86
CA MET A 45 8.93 -6.50 3.13
C MET A 45 8.34 -6.96 1.79
N TRP A 46 8.95 -7.95 1.11
CA TRP A 46 8.43 -8.49 -0.14
C TRP A 46 7.00 -9.04 -0.01
N LYS A 47 6.59 -9.49 1.19
CA LYS A 47 5.24 -10.01 1.45
C LYS A 47 4.17 -8.96 1.24
N LEU A 48 4.44 -7.69 1.58
CA LEU A 48 3.51 -6.59 1.32
C LEU A 48 3.27 -6.39 -0.18
N LYS A 49 4.30 -6.61 -1.02
CA LYS A 49 4.14 -6.61 -2.48
C LYS A 49 3.36 -7.84 -2.96
N HIS A 50 3.65 -9.02 -2.39
CA HIS A 50 3.01 -10.28 -2.76
C HIS A 50 1.51 -10.28 -2.45
N TYR A 51 1.14 -9.80 -1.26
CA TYR A 51 -0.25 -9.72 -0.80
C TYR A 51 -0.96 -8.41 -1.18
N LEU A 52 -0.31 -7.54 -1.97
CA LEU A 52 -0.92 -6.28 -2.41
C LEU A 52 -2.30 -6.46 -3.06
N PRO A 53 -2.54 -7.47 -3.92
CA PRO A 53 -3.88 -7.67 -4.50
C PRO A 53 -4.95 -7.97 -3.44
N ALA A 54 -4.61 -8.75 -2.41
CA ALA A 54 -5.53 -9.05 -1.31
C ALA A 54 -5.81 -7.81 -0.44
N LEU A 55 -4.79 -6.99 -0.19
CA LEU A 55 -4.96 -5.70 0.49
C LEU A 55 -5.86 -4.74 -0.30
N VAL A 56 -5.66 -4.65 -1.62
CA VAL A 56 -6.54 -3.84 -2.49
C VAL A 56 -7.98 -4.33 -2.43
N GLN A 57 -8.20 -5.65 -2.47
CA GLN A 57 -9.55 -6.19 -2.37
C GLN A 57 -10.19 -5.86 -1.02
N ASN A 58 -9.47 -6.07 0.09
CA ASN A 58 -9.97 -5.78 1.43
C ASN A 58 -10.35 -4.30 1.62
N LEU A 59 -9.57 -3.38 1.05
CA LEU A 59 -9.89 -1.94 1.07
C LEU A 59 -11.16 -1.64 0.26
N LYS A 60 -11.34 -2.24 -0.91
CA LYS A 60 -12.55 -2.08 -1.73
C LYS A 60 -13.80 -2.61 -1.03
N ASP A 61 -13.69 -3.77 -0.38
CA ASP A 61 -14.81 -4.37 0.35
C ASP A 61 -15.28 -3.48 1.52
N THR A 62 -14.44 -2.55 1.98
CA THR A 62 -14.75 -1.59 3.06
C THR A 62 -15.27 -0.25 2.50
N ASP A 63 -14.80 0.19 1.33
CA ASP A 63 -15.24 1.45 0.69
C ASP A 63 -16.76 1.48 0.42
N ASP A 64 -17.42 0.33 0.21
CA ASP A 64 -18.88 0.23 -0.01
C ASP A 64 -19.74 0.57 1.24
N GLU A 65 -19.14 0.62 2.44
CA GLU A 65 -19.84 0.96 3.69
C GLU A 65 -19.89 2.49 3.95
N ASP A 66 -18.92 3.26 3.45
CA ASP A 66 -18.79 4.70 3.73
C ASP A 66 -19.61 5.61 2.78
N ASP A 67 -20.04 5.08 1.62
CA ASP A 67 -20.85 5.83 0.63
C ASP A 67 -22.36 5.82 0.94
N GLN A 68 -22.80 5.26 2.08
CA GLN A 68 -24.21 5.17 2.49
C GLN A 68 -24.69 6.28 3.46
N GLU A 69 -23.84 7.21 3.89
CA GLU A 69 -24.24 8.42 4.64
C GLU A 69 -24.33 9.65 3.73
N ALA A 70 -25.30 9.64 2.81
CA ALA A 70 -25.73 10.84 2.09
C ALA A 70 -27.19 10.70 1.59
N ASP A 71 -28.15 10.63 2.51
CA ASP A 71 -29.52 11.15 2.30
C ASP A 71 -30.21 11.46 3.64
#